data_AF-A0A2I1HBE5-F1
#
_entry.id   AF-A0A2I1HBE5-F1
#
_cell.length_a   1.000
_cell.length_b   1.000
_cell.length_c   1.000
_cell.angle_alpha   90.00
_cell.angle_beta   90.00
_cell.angle_gamma   90.00
#
_symmetry.space_group_name_H-M   'P 1'
#
loop_
_entity.id
_entity.type
_entity.pdbx_description
1 polymer ?
#
loop_
_entity_poly.entity_id
_entity_poly.type
_entity_poly.pdbx_seq_one_letter_code
_entity_poly.pdbx_strand_id
1 'polypeptide(L)'
;MSSHRFHGSFSYNNDHISVIQIEDNINIRVERENVDVAIIYFVNDQGGRIRIPPGITVRNVTNNTIIRPSRHGRWFYSISWVSSYAIHRDNEHIISINNQKQQAISGNDNFFYYTTDSENSKSDDDDDEDGGSNNDDDEEDGGSENDEDDGDSAWGELIQK
;
A
#
# COMPACT_ATOMS: atom_id res chain seq x y z
N MET A 1 5.80 -11.68 -26.59
CA MET A 1 4.61 -11.51 -25.74
C MET A 1 4.62 -10.08 -25.23
N SER A 2 3.60 -9.29 -25.58
CA SER A 2 3.57 -7.85 -25.27
C SER A 2 2.87 -7.63 -23.93
N SER A 3 3.66 -7.34 -22.89
CA SER A 3 3.15 -6.91 -21.59
C SER A 3 2.47 -5.55 -21.74
N HIS A 4 1.16 -5.50 -21.50
CA HIS A 4 0.42 -4.24 -21.44
C HIS A 4 0.31 -3.83 -19.97
N ARG A 5 0.74 -2.61 -19.63
CA ARG A 5 0.45 -2.04 -18.31
C ARG A 5 -1.05 -1.83 -18.21
N PHE A 6 -1.70 -2.47 -17.24
CA PHE A 6 -3.12 -2.27 -17.01
C PHE A 6 -3.37 -0.83 -16.52
N HIS A 7 -4.03 -0.03 -17.36
CA HIS A 7 -4.63 1.25 -17.00
C HIS A 7 -6.14 1.11 -17.19
N GLY A 8 -6.86 0.74 -16.13
CA GLY A 8 -8.31 0.64 -16.14
C GLY A 8 -8.95 1.52 -15.07
N SER A 9 -10.06 2.17 -15.40
CA SER A 9 -10.92 2.84 -14.42
C SER A 9 -12.16 1.97 -14.17
N PHE A 10 -12.34 1.57 -12.92
CA PHE A 10 -13.59 0.99 -12.45
C PHE A 10 -14.51 2.12 -11.96
N SER A 11 -15.84 2.02 -12.10
CA SER A 11 -16.78 3.00 -11.55
C SER A 11 -17.88 2.31 -10.76
N TYR A 12 -18.08 2.74 -9.51
CA TYR A 12 -19.02 2.15 -8.56
C TYR A 12 -20.51 2.29 -8.92
N ASN A 13 -20.87 3.29 -9.75
CA ASN A 13 -22.27 3.54 -10.16
C ASN A 13 -22.74 2.66 -11.29
N ASN A 14 -21.82 1.95 -11.96
CA ASN A 14 -22.17 1.00 -12.98
C ASN A 14 -22.15 -0.40 -12.36
N ASP A 15 -23.21 -1.18 -12.56
CA ASP A 15 -23.35 -2.57 -12.12
C ASP A 15 -22.39 -3.55 -12.85
N HIS A 16 -21.25 -3.05 -13.34
CA HIS A 16 -20.28 -3.82 -14.09
C HIS A 16 -19.31 -4.52 -13.14
N ILE A 17 -19.13 -5.83 -13.34
CA ILE A 17 -18.06 -6.58 -12.70
C ILE A 17 -16.75 -6.21 -13.40
N SER A 18 -15.77 -5.68 -12.66
CA SER A 18 -14.42 -5.51 -13.20
C SER A 18 -13.67 -6.81 -13.15
N VAL A 19 -13.16 -7.25 -14.31
CA VAL A 19 -12.35 -8.45 -14.45
C VAL A 19 -10.92 -8.03 -14.78
N ILE A 20 -9.97 -8.45 -13.96
CA ILE A 20 -8.55 -8.17 -14.14
C ILE A 20 -7.82 -9.51 -14.19
N GLN A 21 -7.22 -9.82 -15.34
CA GLN A 21 -6.40 -11.01 -15.48
C GLN A 21 -5.05 -10.80 -14.78
N ILE A 22 -4.69 -11.71 -13.88
CA ILE A 22 -3.40 -11.65 -13.16
C ILE A 22 -2.47 -12.82 -13.50
N GLU A 23 -3.01 -13.90 -14.08
CA GLU A 23 -2.29 -15.03 -14.64
C GLU A 23 -3.08 -15.64 -15.80
N ASP A 24 -2.46 -16.56 -16.54
CA ASP A 24 -3.12 -17.29 -17.65
C ASP A 24 -4.45 -17.90 -17.23
N ASN A 25 -4.57 -18.36 -15.98
CA ASN A 25 -5.73 -19.09 -15.48
C ASN A 25 -6.42 -18.44 -14.27
N ILE A 26 -6.04 -17.22 -13.89
CA ILE A 26 -6.60 -16.56 -12.71
C ILE A 26 -7.00 -15.12 -13.03
N ASN A 27 -8.27 -14.83 -12.75
CA ASN A 27 -8.83 -13.50 -12.86
C ASN A 27 -9.31 -13.01 -11.49
N ILE A 28 -9.03 -11.74 -11.20
CA ILE A 28 -9.63 -11.00 -10.10
C ILE A 28 -10.95 -10.41 -10.58
N ARG A 29 -11.98 -10.54 -9.74
CA ARG A 29 -13.26 -9.88 -9.92
C ARG A 29 -13.56 -8.99 -8.74
N VAL A 30 -13.98 -7.77 -9.04
CA VAL A 30 -14.52 -6.82 -8.07
C VAL A 30 -15.99 -6.62 -8.38
N GLU A 31 -16.84 -6.95 -7.42
CA GLU A 31 -18.29 -6.92 -7.56
C GLU A 31 -18.93 -6.21 -6.36
N ARG A 32 -20.02 -5.51 -6.64
CA ARG A 32 -20.82 -4.86 -5.62
C ARG A 32 -21.65 -5.87 -4.84
N GLU A 33 -21.47 -5.89 -3.53
CA GLU A 33 -22.31 -6.68 -2.63
C GLU A 33 -23.50 -5.87 -2.13
N ASN A 34 -23.28 -4.59 -1.79
CA ASN A 34 -24.34 -3.65 -1.44
C ASN A 34 -23.90 -2.19 -1.67
N VAL A 35 -24.63 -1.22 -1.12
CA VAL A 35 -24.36 0.22 -1.30
C VAL A 35 -23.02 0.68 -0.69
N ASP A 36 -22.49 -0.03 0.30
CA ASP A 36 -21.27 0.36 1.02
C ASP A 36 -20.13 -0.64 0.89
N VAL A 37 -20.42 -1.88 0.46
CA VAL A 37 -19.48 -3.00 0.44
C VAL A 37 -19.33 -3.57 -0.98
N ALA A 38 -18.08 -3.87 -1.32
CA ALA A 38 -17.68 -4.69 -2.46
C ALA A 38 -17.01 -5.97 -2.00
N ILE A 39 -17.04 -6.97 -2.88
CA ILE A 39 -16.25 -8.19 -2.74
C ILE A 39 -15.17 -8.25 -3.82
N ILE A 40 -13.96 -8.60 -3.40
CA ILE A 40 -12.88 -9.02 -4.28
C ILE A 40 -12.81 -10.54 -4.21
N TYR A 41 -13.00 -11.20 -5.34
CA TYR A 41 -12.91 -12.67 -5.45
C TYR A 41 -12.14 -13.09 -6.69
N PHE A 42 -11.81 -14.38 -6.76
CA PHE A 42 -10.95 -14.95 -7.78
C PHE A 42 -11.73 -15.99 -8.56
N VAL A 43 -11.52 -16.04 -9.87
CA VAL A 43 -12.11 -17.05 -10.75
C VAL A 43 -11.04 -17.65 -11.65
N ASN A 44 -11.25 -18.90 -12.07
CA ASN A 44 -10.44 -19.53 -13.09
C ASN A 44 -10.80 -19.02 -14.51
N ASP A 45 -10.11 -19.52 -15.53
CA ASP A 45 -10.35 -19.30 -16.95
C ASP A 45 -11.77 -19.69 -17.41
N GLN A 46 -12.38 -20.66 -16.73
CA GLN A 46 -13.76 -21.10 -16.95
C GLN A 46 -14.80 -20.22 -16.23
N GLY A 47 -14.36 -19.19 -15.49
CA GLY A 47 -15.22 -18.30 -14.71
C GLY A 47 -15.72 -18.88 -13.38
N GLY A 48 -15.27 -20.08 -13.00
CA GLY A 48 -15.57 -20.72 -11.73
C GLY A 48 -14.82 -20.06 -10.57
N ARG A 49 -15.52 -19.76 -9.48
CA ARG A 49 -14.93 -19.14 -8.29
C ARG A 49 -13.93 -20.08 -7.61
N ILE A 50 -12.75 -19.56 -7.32
CA ILE A 50 -11.66 -20.30 -6.66
C ILE A 50 -11.33 -19.66 -5.30
N ARG A 51 -10.58 -20.39 -4.47
CA ARG A 51 -10.03 -19.84 -3.24
C ARG A 51 -9.04 -18.73 -3.58
N ILE A 52 -8.87 -17.79 -2.66
CA ILE A 52 -7.83 -16.76 -2.78
C ILE A 52 -6.48 -17.45 -3.01
N PRO A 53 -5.78 -17.17 -4.12
CA PRO A 53 -4.47 -17.74 -4.39
C PRO A 53 -3.46 -17.43 -3.27
N PRO A 54 -2.48 -18.32 -3.03
CA PRO A 54 -1.37 -18.03 -2.11
C PRO A 54 -0.65 -16.73 -2.48
N GLY A 55 -0.08 -16.04 -1.49
CA GLY A 55 0.66 -14.80 -1.69
C GLY A 55 -0.19 -13.55 -1.85
N ILE A 56 -1.50 -13.68 -2.12
CA ILE A 56 -2.38 -12.52 -2.27
C ILE A 56 -2.70 -11.88 -0.93
N THR A 57 -2.51 -10.56 -0.86
CA THR A 57 -2.93 -9.73 0.27
C THR A 57 -3.62 -8.46 -0.23
N VAL A 58 -4.62 -8.01 0.53
CA VAL A 58 -5.32 -6.75 0.26
C VAL A 58 -5.04 -5.81 1.43
N ARG A 59 -4.53 -4.62 1.14
CA ARG A 59 -4.29 -3.56 2.12
C ARG A 59 -5.23 -2.40 1.85
N ASN A 60 -5.91 -1.92 2.89
CA ASN A 60 -6.54 -0.60 2.88
C ASN A 60 -5.44 0.45 3.04
N VAL A 61 -5.21 1.25 2.00
CA VAL A 61 -4.16 2.27 2.02
C VAL A 61 -4.63 3.57 2.66
N THR A 62 -5.94 3.79 2.80
CA THR A 62 -6.49 4.96 3.50
C THR A 62 -6.16 4.96 4.98
N ASN A 63 -6.15 3.80 5.63
CA ASN A 63 -5.85 3.67 7.07
C ASN A 63 -4.70 2.69 7.36
N ASN A 64 -3.98 2.25 6.34
CA ASN A 64 -2.83 1.36 6.43
C ASN A 64 -3.11 0.02 7.14
N THR A 65 -4.27 -0.61 6.89
CA THR A 65 -4.66 -1.89 7.52
C THR A 65 -4.70 -3.04 6.52
N ILE A 66 -4.35 -4.25 6.98
CA ILE A 66 -4.49 -5.47 6.17
C ILE A 66 -5.94 -5.96 6.26
N ILE A 67 -6.57 -6.17 5.11
CA ILE A 67 -7.92 -6.73 5.03
C ILE A 67 -7.85 -8.24 5.20
N ARG A 68 -8.62 -8.74 6.14
CA ARG A 68 -8.71 -10.19 6.39
C ARG A 68 -9.65 -10.83 5.36
N PRO A 69 -9.27 -11.99 4.79
CA PRO A 69 -10.18 -12.80 3.99
C PRO A 69 -11.44 -13.21 4.74
N SER A 70 -12.48 -13.58 3.99
CA SER A 70 -13.70 -14.18 4.52
C SER A 70 -13.39 -15.38 5.43
N ARG A 71 -13.97 -15.40 6.64
CA ARG A 71 -13.67 -16.39 7.69
C ARG A 71 -13.90 -17.83 7.24
N HIS A 72 -14.94 -18.07 6.44
CA HIS A 72 -15.24 -19.38 5.89
C HIS A 72 -14.52 -19.57 4.56
N GLY A 73 -13.46 -20.39 4.54
CA GLY A 73 -12.82 -20.88 3.32
C GLY A 73 -11.96 -19.91 2.52
N ARG A 74 -11.76 -18.66 2.98
CA ARG A 74 -10.92 -17.63 2.34
C ARG A 74 -11.26 -17.48 0.84
N TRP A 75 -12.53 -17.21 0.54
CA TRP A 75 -13.06 -17.12 -0.83
C TRP A 75 -13.09 -15.70 -1.38
N PHE A 76 -13.01 -14.68 -0.51
CA PHE A 76 -13.04 -13.28 -0.91
C PHE A 76 -12.50 -12.35 0.17
N TYR A 77 -12.28 -11.09 -0.22
CA TYR A 77 -12.12 -9.95 0.68
C TYR A 77 -13.35 -9.06 0.57
N SER A 78 -13.85 -8.58 1.70
CA SER A 78 -14.84 -7.50 1.73
C SER A 78 -14.14 -6.16 1.91
N ILE A 79 -14.47 -5.20 1.05
CA ILE A 79 -13.91 -3.85 1.08
C ILE A 79 -15.04 -2.82 1.08
N SER A 80 -14.77 -1.62 1.59
CA SER A 80 -15.72 -0.50 1.55
C SER A 80 -15.40 0.45 0.40
N TRP A 81 -16.43 1.02 -0.23
CA TRP A 81 -16.24 1.96 -1.33
C TRP A 81 -15.61 3.32 -0.95
N VAL A 82 -15.51 3.61 0.35
CA VAL A 82 -15.03 4.91 0.85
C VAL A 82 -13.52 4.95 1.11
N SER A 83 -12.82 3.84 0.85
CA SER A 83 -11.38 3.72 1.06
C SER A 83 -10.69 3.32 -0.23
N SER A 84 -9.40 3.59 -0.28
CA SER A 84 -8.50 3.10 -1.32
C SER A 84 -7.84 1.80 -0.86
N TYR A 85 -7.57 0.90 -1.80
CA TYR A 85 -6.95 -0.40 -1.54
C TYR A 85 -5.80 -0.68 -2.50
N ALA A 86 -4.86 -1.48 -2.04
CA ALA A 86 -3.78 -2.03 -2.83
C ALA A 86 -3.78 -3.55 -2.68
N ILE A 87 -3.84 -4.25 -3.81
CA ILE A 87 -3.69 -5.69 -3.87
C ILE A 87 -2.22 -5.99 -4.16
N HIS A 88 -1.65 -6.86 -3.35
CA HIS A 88 -0.28 -7.32 -3.48
C HIS A 88 -0.25 -8.82 -3.69
N ARG A 89 0.78 -9.29 -4.36
CA ARG A 89 1.13 -10.70 -4.50
C ARG A 89 2.58 -10.88 -4.09
N ASP A 90 2.83 -11.74 -3.11
CA ASP A 90 4.19 -12.01 -2.63
C ASP A 90 4.95 -10.71 -2.28
N ASN A 91 4.21 -9.76 -1.67
CA ASN A 91 4.62 -8.39 -1.33
C ASN A 91 4.86 -7.43 -2.51
N GLU A 92 4.67 -7.85 -3.76
CA GLU A 92 4.70 -6.97 -4.93
C GLU A 92 3.32 -6.35 -5.17
N HIS A 93 3.26 -5.03 -5.39
CA HIS A 93 2.03 -4.32 -5.70
C HIS A 93 1.56 -4.63 -7.13
N ILE A 94 0.34 -5.15 -7.28
CA ILE A 94 -0.22 -5.53 -8.59
C ILE A 94 -1.41 -4.67 -9.03
N ILE A 95 -2.25 -4.22 -8.09
CA ILE A 95 -3.48 -3.47 -8.41
C ILE A 95 -3.73 -2.41 -7.36
N SER A 96 -4.02 -1.18 -7.80
CA SER A 96 -4.60 -0.13 -6.98
C SER A 96 -6.09 0.02 -7.26
N ILE A 97 -6.90 0.08 -6.20
CA ILE A 97 -8.31 0.44 -6.23
C ILE A 97 -8.42 1.77 -5.50
N ASN A 98 -8.61 2.85 -6.24
CA ASN A 98 -8.68 4.19 -5.65
C ASN A 98 -10.10 4.52 -5.22
N ASN A 99 -10.25 5.12 -4.04
CA ASN A 99 -11.52 5.66 -3.56
C ASN A 99 -12.12 6.61 -4.62
N GLN A 100 -13.43 6.48 -4.84
CA GLN A 100 -14.19 7.28 -5.80
C GLN A 100 -15.34 8.08 -5.18
N LYS A 101 -15.58 8.00 -3.86
CA LYS A 101 -16.62 8.81 -3.22
C LYS A 101 -16.17 10.28 -3.19
N GLN A 102 -16.73 11.06 -4.11
CA GLN A 102 -16.89 12.50 -3.96
C GLN A 102 -18.30 12.76 -3.39
N GLN A 103 -18.40 13.54 -2.32
CA GLN A 103 -19.69 13.99 -1.80
C GLN A 103 -19.97 15.39 -2.29
N ALA A 104 -21.16 15.59 -2.88
CA ALA A 104 -21.67 16.92 -3.17
C ALA A 104 -22.49 17.40 -1.98
N ILE A 105 -22.22 18.62 -1.52
CA ILE A 105 -23.09 19.30 -0.55
C ILE A 105 -24.12 20.08 -1.36
N SER A 106 -25.40 19.85 -1.07
CA SER A 106 -26.49 20.67 -1.58
C SER A 106 -27.28 21.23 -0.40
N GLY A 107 -27.68 22.48 -0.50
CA GLY A 107 -28.42 23.19 0.54
C GLY A 107 -29.39 24.19 -0.10
N ASN A 108 -30.33 24.68 0.70
CA ASN A 108 -31.18 25.80 0.29
C ASN A 108 -30.32 27.06 0.09
N ASP A 109 -30.64 27.90 -0.89
CA ASP A 109 -29.94 29.16 -1.20
C ASP A 109 -29.83 30.13 0.00
N ASN A 110 -30.62 29.92 1.06
CA ASN A 110 -30.56 30.69 2.30
C ASN A 110 -29.39 30.33 3.23
N PHE A 111 -28.51 29.39 2.86
CA PHE A 111 -27.35 29.02 3.65
C PHE A 111 -26.07 29.65 3.11
N PHE A 112 -25.25 30.17 4.03
CA PHE A 112 -23.90 30.61 3.71
C PHE A 112 -22.95 29.42 3.69
N TYR A 113 -22.21 29.27 2.60
CA TYR A 113 -21.13 28.28 2.46
C TYR A 113 -19.79 29.01 2.44
N TYR A 114 -18.85 28.54 3.26
CA TYR A 114 -17.46 28.96 3.22
C TYR A 114 -16.57 27.75 3.50
N THR A 115 -15.42 27.68 2.84
CA THR A 115 -14.36 26.73 3.16
C THR A 115 -13.30 27.43 4.00
N THR A 116 -12.77 26.73 4.99
CA THR A 116 -11.57 27.16 5.71
C THR A 116 -10.48 26.13 5.46
N ASP A 117 -9.25 26.59 5.30
CA ASP A 117 -8.12 25.68 5.34
C ASP A 117 -7.95 25.19 6.79
N SER A 118 -7.70 23.89 6.94
CA SER A 118 -7.26 23.32 8.21
C SER A 118 -5.88 23.90 8.50
N GLU A 119 -5.75 24.73 9.53
CA GLU A 119 -4.47 25.26 10.00
C GLU A 119 -3.50 24.10 10.29
N ASN A 120 -2.62 23.78 9.33
CA ASN A 120 -1.39 23.08 9.60
C ASN A 120 -0.30 24.15 9.78
N SER A 121 -0.41 24.89 10.88
CA SER A 121 0.58 25.89 11.28
C SER A 121 1.65 25.21 12.12
N LYS A 122 2.82 24.99 11.51
CA LYS A 122 4.16 25.34 12.02
C LYS A 122 5.22 24.87 11.04
N SER A 123 5.54 25.75 10.09
CA SER A 123 6.88 25.87 9.54
C SER A 123 7.71 26.64 10.56
N ASP A 124 8.55 25.95 11.32
CA ASP A 124 9.62 26.59 12.07
C ASP A 124 10.87 26.58 11.17
N ASP A 125 10.84 27.41 10.13
CA ASP A 125 12.04 27.90 9.44
C ASP A 125 12.29 29.31 10.00
N ASP A 126 13.06 29.39 11.08
CA ASP A 126 13.74 30.62 11.49
C ASP A 126 15.23 30.43 11.19
N ASP A 127 15.61 30.93 10.01
CA ASP A 127 16.99 31.24 9.66
C ASP A 127 17.48 32.49 10.41
N ASP A 128 18.80 32.56 10.55
CA ASP A 128 19.64 33.77 10.76
C ASP A 128 19.66 34.36 12.19
N GLU A 129 20.80 34.66 12.83
CA GLU A 129 22.06 35.20 12.29
C GLU A 129 23.16 35.24 13.38
N ASP A 130 24.41 35.06 12.93
CA ASP A 130 25.67 35.71 13.33
C ASP A 130 26.23 35.71 14.77
N GLY A 131 27.51 35.33 14.90
CA GLY A 131 28.28 35.52 16.13
C GLY A 131 29.68 34.90 16.21
N GLY A 132 30.65 35.39 15.43
CA GLY A 132 31.99 35.69 15.96
C GLY A 132 33.11 34.62 15.92
N SER A 133 34.01 34.81 14.95
CA SER A 133 35.48 34.85 15.03
C SER A 133 36.31 33.90 15.94
N ASN A 134 37.24 33.24 15.23
CA ASN A 134 38.70 33.17 15.46
C ASN A 134 39.31 31.95 16.18
N ASN A 135 40.06 31.22 15.35
CA ASN A 135 41.51 30.97 15.45
C ASN A 135 42.07 29.83 16.31
N ASP A 136 43.11 29.25 15.69
CA ASP A 136 44.28 28.59 16.27
C ASP A 136 44.06 27.17 16.83
N ASP A 137 44.55 26.12 16.15
CA ASP A 137 45.96 25.74 16.27
C ASP A 137 46.28 24.49 15.43
N ASP A 138 47.52 24.50 14.95
CA ASP A 138 48.23 23.46 14.22
C ASP A 138 48.32 22.13 14.99
N GLU A 139 48.46 21.01 14.27
CA GLU A 139 49.70 20.22 14.25
C GLU A 139 49.48 18.86 13.56
N GLU A 140 50.52 18.46 12.83
CA GLU A 140 50.65 17.27 12.03
C GLU A 140 50.84 15.99 12.87
N ASP A 141 50.73 14.86 12.17
CA ASP A 141 51.73 13.78 12.12
C ASP A 141 51.37 12.39 12.67
N GLY A 142 51.81 11.38 11.90
CA GLY A 142 51.92 9.95 12.25
C GLY A 142 50.62 9.13 12.21
N GLY A 143 50.45 8.02 11.49
CA GLY A 143 51.44 7.05 11.01
C GLY A 143 51.15 5.67 11.64
N SER A 144 50.94 4.64 10.79
CA SER A 144 50.92 3.19 11.09
C SER A 144 49.83 2.67 12.04
N GLU A 145 49.38 1.43 12.00
CA GLU A 145 49.39 0.27 11.09
C GLU A 145 48.42 -0.72 11.76
N ASN A 146 47.87 -1.63 10.94
CA ASN A 146 47.41 -2.99 11.24
C ASN A 146 47.24 -3.41 12.71
N ASP A 147 46.11 -4.06 13.00
CA ASP A 147 46.19 -5.44 13.46
C ASP A 147 44.91 -6.20 13.06
N GLU A 148 45.16 -7.30 12.35
CA GLU A 148 44.29 -8.43 12.14
C GLU A 148 43.95 -9.04 13.51
N ASP A 149 42.71 -9.46 13.74
CA ASP A 149 42.45 -10.49 14.74
C ASP A 149 41.44 -11.50 14.19
N ASP A 150 41.98 -12.69 13.95
CA ASP A 150 41.33 -13.90 13.51
C ASP A 150 40.51 -14.51 14.67
N GLY A 151 39.27 -14.84 14.36
CA GLY A 151 38.36 -15.53 15.29
C GLY A 151 37.66 -16.72 14.66
N ASP A 152 38.42 -17.59 14.00
CA ASP A 152 37.97 -18.93 13.59
C ASP A 152 37.77 -19.83 14.81
N SER A 153 36.61 -20.48 14.89
CA SER A 153 36.41 -21.91 15.25
C SER A 153 35.08 -22.13 15.99
N ALA A 154 34.18 -22.92 15.41
CA ALA A 154 33.98 -24.32 15.84
C ALA A 154 32.66 -24.88 15.32
N TRP A 155 32.81 -25.95 14.54
CA TRP A 155 31.78 -26.88 14.13
C TRP A 155 31.07 -27.53 15.32
N GLY A 156 29.75 -27.70 15.19
CA GLY A 156 28.91 -28.48 16.09
C GLY A 156 27.81 -29.18 15.30
N GLU A 157 28.10 -30.40 14.87
CA GLU A 157 27.22 -31.39 14.26
C GLU A 157 26.08 -31.88 15.18
N LEU A 158 25.00 -32.39 14.55
CA LEU A 158 24.13 -33.52 14.94
C LEU A 158 23.25 -33.34 16.21
N ILE A 159 21.94 -33.65 16.25
CA ILE A 159 21.27 -34.94 15.98
C ILE A 159 19.75 -34.72 15.79
N GLN A 160 19.16 -35.55 14.92
CA GLN A 160 17.72 -35.80 14.72
C GLN A 160 16.98 -36.34 15.96
N LYS A 161 15.76 -35.87 16.20
CA LYS A 161 14.58 -36.73 16.48
C LYS A 161 13.28 -35.95 16.40
#